data_AF-A0A0F8ZBX6-F1
#
_entry.id   AF-A0A0F8ZBX6-F1
#
_cell.length_a   1.000
_cell.length_b   1.000
_cell.length_c   1.000
_cell.angle_alpha   90.00
_cell.angle_beta   90.00
_cell.angle_gamma   90.00
#
_symmetry.space_group_name_H-M   'P 1'
#
loop_
_entity.id
_entity.type
_entity.pdbx_description
1 polymer ?
#
loop_
_entity_poly.entity_id
_entity_poly.type
_entity_poly.pdbx_seq_one_letter_code
_entity_poly.pdbx_strand_id
1 'polypeptide(L)'
;MQFAKAFQYKKWANRNLLDYGEQQFSKLPESDGTFFIRILNHTTVVDSLFISRILGEPEKYRGDNTVETPTLSALRDTMNLNDSWLVHYAESAS
;
A
#
# COMPACT_ATOMS: atom_id res chain seq x y z
N MET A 1 14.59 -3.85 -18.35
CA MET A 1 14.71 -3.24 -17.01
C MET A 1 13.82 -3.99 -16.02
N GLN A 2 14.28 -4.25 -14.79
CA GLN A 2 13.59 -5.15 -13.84
C GLN A 2 12.57 -4.44 -12.92
N PHE A 3 12.70 -3.13 -12.70
CA PHE A 3 11.87 -2.41 -11.72
C PHE A 3 10.41 -2.24 -12.12
N ALA A 4 10.11 -1.88 -13.38
CA ALA A 4 8.73 -1.80 -13.87
C ALA A 4 7.98 -3.13 -13.66
N LYS A 5 8.63 -4.26 -13.97
CA LYS A 5 8.07 -5.60 -13.74
C LYS A 5 7.87 -5.90 -12.25
N ALA A 6 8.79 -5.47 -11.38
CA ALA A 6 8.65 -5.63 -9.94
C ALA A 6 7.46 -4.84 -9.37
N PHE A 7 7.27 -3.58 -9.79
CA PHE A 7 6.12 -2.78 -9.36
C PHE A 7 4.80 -3.28 -9.94
N GLN A 8 4.78 -3.78 -11.18
CA GLN A 8 3.60 -4.45 -11.75
C GLN A 8 3.23 -5.70 -10.95
N TYR A 9 4.23 -6.51 -10.56
CA TYR A 9 4.00 -7.67 -9.70
C TYR A 9 3.49 -7.26 -8.32
N LYS A 10 4.08 -6.23 -7.69
CA LYS A 10 3.60 -5.68 -6.41
C LYS A 10 2.15 -5.22 -6.49
N LYS A 11 1.77 -4.47 -7.53
CA LYS A 11 0.39 -4.04 -7.77
C LYS A 11 -0.58 -5.23 -7.88
N TRP A 12 -0.18 -6.26 -8.62
CA TRP A 12 -0.97 -7.50 -8.71
C TRP A 12 -1.08 -8.20 -7.35
N ALA A 13 0.03 -8.36 -6.61
CA ALA A 13 0.05 -9.03 -5.32
C ALA A 13 -0.82 -8.30 -4.29
N ASN A 14 -0.70 -6.97 -4.20
CA ASN A 14 -1.50 -6.13 -3.33
C ASN A 14 -3.00 -6.25 -3.62
N ARG A 15 -3.39 -6.19 -4.90
CA ARG A 15 -4.80 -6.38 -5.30
C ARG A 15 -5.34 -7.73 -4.80
N ASN A 16 -4.62 -8.82 -5.06
CA ASN A 16 -5.06 -10.15 -4.63
C ASN A 16 -5.11 -10.24 -3.10
N LEU A 17 -4.10 -9.72 -2.39
CA LEU A 17 -4.07 -9.73 -0.93
C LEU A 17 -5.25 -8.97 -0.32
N LEU A 18 -5.61 -7.82 -0.88
CA LEU A 18 -6.77 -7.04 -0.46
C LEU A 18 -8.08 -7.79 -0.75
N ASP A 19 -8.23 -8.37 -1.94
CA ASP A 19 -9.43 -9.11 -2.35
C ASP A 19 -9.67 -10.34 -1.47
N TYR A 20 -8.64 -11.14 -1.23
CA TYR A 20 -8.72 -12.28 -0.31
C TYR A 20 -8.89 -11.84 1.14
N GLY A 21 -8.16 -10.80 1.55
CA GLY A 21 -8.24 -10.22 2.88
C GLY A 21 -9.66 -9.80 3.23
N GLU A 22 -10.33 -9.07 2.33
CA GLU A 22 -11.71 -8.61 2.52
C GLU A 22 -12.71 -9.78 2.63
N GLN A 23 -12.56 -10.81 1.79
CA GLN A 23 -13.43 -12.00 1.82
C GLN A 23 -13.26 -12.83 3.09
N GLN A 24 -12.07 -12.86 3.67
CA GLN A 24 -11.76 -13.66 4.87
C GLN A 24 -11.77 -12.83 6.15
N PHE A 25 -11.88 -11.50 6.08
CA PHE A 25 -11.64 -10.60 7.22
C PHE A 25 -12.52 -10.92 8.43
N SER A 26 -13.80 -11.20 8.19
CA SER A 26 -14.76 -11.55 9.25
C SER A 26 -14.50 -12.90 9.93
N LYS A 27 -13.59 -13.71 9.38
CA LYS A 27 -13.20 -15.01 9.93
C LYS A 27 -11.95 -14.92 10.80
N LEU A 28 -11.27 -13.78 10.82
CA LEU A 28 -10.07 -13.58 11.62
C LEU A 28 -10.45 -13.26 13.07
N PRO A 29 -9.67 -13.75 14.06
CA PRO A 29 -9.68 -13.18 15.39
C PRO A 29 -9.45 -11.66 15.33
N GLU A 30 -10.05 -10.90 16.24
CA GLU A 30 -9.98 -9.43 16.23
C GLU A 30 -8.53 -8.90 16.23
N SER A 31 -7.66 -9.53 17.03
CA SER A 31 -6.23 -9.19 17.08
C SER A 31 -5.54 -9.39 15.73
N ASP A 32 -5.88 -10.46 15.02
CA ASP A 32 -5.26 -10.84 13.76
C ASP A 32 -5.79 -9.96 12.63
N GLY A 33 -7.08 -9.62 12.66
CA GLY A 33 -7.68 -8.64 11.77
C GLY A 33 -7.04 -7.26 11.93
N THR A 34 -6.86 -6.81 13.17
CA THR A 34 -6.17 -5.54 13.46
C THR A 34 -4.73 -5.59 12.96
N PHE A 35 -3.99 -6.66 13.26
CA PHE A 35 -2.60 -6.82 12.83
C PHE A 35 -2.46 -6.84 11.30
N PHE A 36 -3.36 -7.53 10.60
CA PHE A 36 -3.44 -7.53 9.14
C PHE A 36 -3.58 -6.10 8.58
N ILE A 37 -4.51 -5.31 9.12
CA ILE A 37 -4.70 -3.91 8.71
C ILE A 37 -3.46 -3.07 9.02
N ARG A 38 -2.81 -3.26 10.18
CA ARG A 38 -1.59 -2.53 10.55
C ARG A 38 -0.42 -2.84 9.61
N ILE A 39 -0.28 -4.06 9.12
CA ILE A 39 0.73 -4.41 8.11
C ILE A 39 0.44 -3.71 6.78
N LEU A 40 -0.81 -3.75 6.31
CA LEU A 40 -1.19 -3.08 5.07
C LEU A 40 -1.02 -1.55 5.17
N ASN A 41 -1.35 -0.99 6.33
CA ASN A 41 -1.12 0.42 6.62
C ASN A 41 0.37 0.78 6.52
N HIS A 42 1.23 -0.05 7.12
CA HIS A 42 2.68 0.15 7.04
C HIS A 42 3.18 0.23 5.60
N THR A 43 2.83 -0.76 4.77
CA THR A 43 3.29 -0.79 3.38
C THR A 43 2.76 0.40 2.58
N THR A 44 1.51 0.80 2.84
CA THR A 44 0.86 1.94 2.18
C THR A 44 1.52 3.27 2.54
N VAL A 45 1.82 3.46 3.82
CA VAL A 45 2.49 4.67 4.33
C VAL A 45 3.91 4.76 3.77
N VAL A 46 4.65 3.65 3.78
CA VAL A 46 6.01 3.61 3.21
C VAL A 46 6.00 4.00 1.74
N ASP A 47 5.12 3.42 0.90
CA ASP A 47 5.00 3.83 -0.50
C ASP A 47 4.72 5.33 -0.63
N SER A 48 3.79 5.86 0.18
CA SER A 48 3.44 7.28 0.14
C SER A 48 4.62 8.20 0.50
N LEU A 49 5.44 7.80 1.48
CA LEU A 49 6.64 8.53 1.87
C LEU A 49 7.66 8.54 0.74
N PHE A 50 7.90 7.40 0.09
CA PHE A 50 8.79 7.33 -1.07
C PHE A 50 8.29 8.18 -2.23
N ILE A 51 6.98 8.17 -2.51
CA ILE A 51 6.38 9.02 -3.55
C ILE A 51 6.60 10.50 -3.24
N SER A 52 6.31 10.95 -2.00
CA SER A 52 6.58 12.34 -1.58
C SER A 52 8.05 12.72 -1.79
N ARG A 53 8.99 11.83 -1.43
CA ARG A 53 10.44 12.07 -1.59
C ARG A 53 10.86 12.16 -3.05
N ILE A 54 10.31 11.31 -3.92
CA ILE A 54 10.59 11.35 -5.36
C ILE A 54 10.06 12.66 -5.98
N LEU A 55 8.88 13.11 -5.54
CA LEU A 55 8.27 14.36 -6.00
C LEU A 55 8.89 15.63 -5.40
N GLY A 56 9.71 15.50 -4.34
CA GLY A 56 10.21 16.64 -3.58
C GLY A 56 9.12 17.38 -2.79
N GLU A 57 8.01 16.70 -2.49
CA GLU A 57 6.89 17.23 -1.73
C GLU A 57 7.04 16.96 -0.22
N PRO A 58 6.39 17.76 0.64
CA PRO A 58 6.32 17.45 2.07
C PRO A 58 5.80 16.02 2.32
N GLU A 59 6.41 15.32 3.27
CA GLU A 59 5.98 13.97 3.64
C GLU A 59 4.56 14.00 4.22
N LYS A 60 3.69 13.12 3.68
CA LYS A 60 2.28 13.02 4.12
C LYS A 60 2.12 12.40 5.52
N TYR A 61 3.13 11.66 5.98
CA TYR A 61 3.10 10.92 7.25
C TYR A 61 4.37 11.21 8.05
N ARG A 62 4.25 11.12 9.39
CA ARG A 62 5.38 11.35 10.32
C ARG A 62 6.01 10.07 10.87
N GLY A 63 5.48 8.92 10.48
CA GLY A 63 5.92 7.60 10.91
C GLY A 63 5.66 6.58 9.81
N ASP A 64 5.96 5.33 10.10
CA ASP A 64 5.78 4.21 9.18
C ASP A 64 4.38 3.57 9.27
N ASN A 65 3.47 4.18 10.03
CA ASN A 65 2.06 3.86 10.18
C ASN A 65 1.31 5.15 10.52
N THR A 66 0.00 5.17 10.26
CA THR A 66 -0.90 6.15 10.88
C THR A 66 -1.08 5.86 12.37
N VAL A 67 -1.40 6.90 13.15
CA VAL A 67 -1.71 6.77 14.59
C VAL A 67 -2.93 5.86 14.77
N GLU A 68 -4.02 6.22 14.11
CA GLU A 68 -5.24 5.41 14.08
C GLU A 68 -5.11 4.25 13.12
N THR A 69 -5.79 3.14 13.41
CA THR A 69 -5.92 2.01 12.49
C THR A 69 -6.95 2.37 11.40
N PRO A 70 -6.53 2.47 10.13
CA PRO A 70 -7.45 2.85 9.04
C PRO A 70 -8.40 1.70 8.69
N THR A 71 -9.44 1.98 7.90
CA THR A 71 -10.30 0.93 7.36
C THR A 71 -9.63 0.22 6.18
N LEU A 72 -10.01 -1.03 5.93
CA LEU A 72 -9.51 -1.79 4.76
C LEU A 72 -9.83 -1.08 3.44
N SER A 73 -11.01 -0.44 3.33
CA SER A 73 -11.40 0.33 2.15
C SER A 73 -10.49 1.53 1.92
N ALA A 74 -10.18 2.31 2.96
CA ALA A 74 -9.30 3.48 2.84
C ALA A 74 -7.87 3.07 2.44
N LEU A 75 -7.39 1.93 2.95
CA LEU A 75 -6.13 1.35 2.52
C LEU A 75 -6.18 0.92 1.06
N ARG A 76 -7.24 0.22 0.63
CA ARG A 76 -7.41 -0.21 -0.76
C ARG A 76 -7.30 0.96 -1.73
N ASP A 77 -7.97 2.07 -1.45
CA ASP A 77 -7.94 3.25 -2.32
C ASP A 77 -6.52 3.86 -2.41
N THR A 78 -5.86 4.00 -1.26
CA THR A 78 -4.51 4.59 -1.19
C THR A 78 -3.46 3.68 -1.83
N MET A 79 -3.53 2.37 -1.59
CA MET A 79 -2.65 1.38 -2.21
C MET A 79 -2.80 1.38 -3.74
N ASN A 80 -4.03 1.42 -4.24
CA ASN A 80 -4.29 1.47 -5.69
C ASN A 80 -3.70 2.73 -6.34
N LEU A 81 -3.81 3.89 -5.67
CA LEU A 81 -3.21 5.14 -6.12
C LEU A 81 -1.68 5.02 -6.17
N ASN A 82 -1.08 4.59 -5.06
CA ASN A 82 0.38 4.47 -4.94
C ASN A 82 0.96 3.45 -5.91
N ASP A 83 0.38 2.26 -6.01
CA ASP A 83 0.83 1.21 -6.91
C ASP A 83 0.73 1.65 -8.38
N SER A 84 -0.34 2.36 -8.75
CA SER A 84 -0.47 2.89 -10.12
C SER A 84 0.57 3.96 -10.43
N TRP A 85 0.83 4.86 -9.46
CA TRP A 85 1.87 5.88 -9.59
C TRP A 85 3.26 5.25 -9.72
N LEU A 86 3.60 4.29 -8.86
CA LEU A 86 4.91 3.64 -8.85
C LEU A 86 5.18 2.80 -10.11
N VAL A 87 4.15 2.11 -10.62
CA VAL A 87 4.25 1.42 -11.92
C VAL A 87 4.56 2.42 -13.02
N HIS A 88 3.77 3.50 -13.12
CA HIS A 88 3.95 4.51 -14.16
C HIS A 88 5.33 5.18 -14.07
N TYR A 89 5.75 5.55 -12.86
CA TYR A 89 7.08 6.14 -12.62
C TYR A 89 8.19 5.18 -13.06
N ALA A 90 8.14 3.92 -12.63
CA ALA A 90 9.14 2.92 -12.98
C ALA A 90 9.19 2.63 -14.49
N GLU A 91 8.04 2.67 -15.18
CA GLU A 91 7.98 2.56 -16.64
C GLU A 91 8.59 3.78 -17.34
N SER A 92 8.36 4.99 -16.83
CA SER A 92 8.91 6.23 -17.41
C SER A 92 10.40 6.46 -17.16
N ALA A 93 10.91 5.92 -16.05
CA ALA A 93 12.32 5.96 -15.68
C ALA A 93 13.12 4.81 -16.32
N SER A 94 12.45 3.95 -17.10
CA SER A 94 13.04 2.82 -17.81
C SER A 94 13.38 3.13 -19.27
#